data_AF-A0ABD5ZU48-F1
#
_entry.id   AF-A0ABD5ZU48-F1
#
_cell.length_a   1.000
_cell.length_b   1.000
_cell.length_c   1.000
_cell.angle_alpha   90.00
_cell.angle_beta   90.00
_cell.angle_gamma   90.00
#
_symmetry.space_group_name_H-M   'P 1'
#
loop_
_entity.id
_entity.type
_entity.pdbx_description
1 polymer ?
#
loop_
_entity_poly.entity_id
_entity_poly.type
_entity_poly.pdbx_seq_one_letter_code
_entity_poly.pdbx_strand_id
1 'polypeptide(L)'
;MSAPKSRLAALFVVIVVVIVGAAAVAPYVVGSGSDSGSDTVTVQNQQFQPDSILPDETDETGEITMESSASGKTVLVDVGHQNAVSKTQLEPLLSTLVENGHQIRFYRGQRQSLNESLRSADAFVVASPRQRFTSDELAGVEAFSDAGGRVLVMGGPPSVQASGGLLLGIGSFEPTAPRTTGLASTYGLAYGSGYLYNMQENDNNYKSIYAEPASNAGLADGVERVVVREAVPVRTSRGTPVLVGADGTHLSTTRDPGQYAILARSQDGNVTAVGDTGFISRENAYDADNEVLIGNIADFLVNGEKTSGAPKEPGADTPTGSPGGPSPPPRPTPAPA
;
A
#
# COMPACT_ATOMS: atom_id res chain seq x y z
N MET A 1 -25.60 -46.49 61.49
CA MET A 1 -27.04 -46.19 61.74
C MET A 1 -27.57 -45.42 60.55
N SER A 2 -28.36 -46.05 59.70
CA SER A 2 -28.91 -45.45 58.47
C SER A 2 -30.14 -44.63 58.84
N ALA A 3 -30.12 -43.31 58.61
CA ALA A 3 -31.30 -42.47 58.81
C ALA A 3 -32.42 -42.97 57.86
N PRO A 4 -33.67 -43.16 58.33
CA PRO A 4 -34.73 -43.68 57.47
C PRO A 4 -34.98 -42.67 56.35
N LYS A 5 -34.95 -43.15 55.09
CA LYS A 5 -35.05 -42.34 53.85
C LYS A 5 -36.27 -41.38 53.84
N SER A 6 -37.29 -41.65 54.66
CA SER A 6 -38.44 -40.78 54.89
C SER A 6 -38.12 -39.44 55.57
N ARG A 7 -37.10 -39.39 56.44
CA ARG A 7 -36.70 -38.15 57.14
C ARG A 7 -35.97 -37.18 56.21
N LEU A 8 -35.17 -37.69 55.28
CA LEU A 8 -34.49 -36.87 54.28
C LEU A 8 -35.47 -36.33 53.22
N ALA A 9 -36.45 -37.14 52.81
CA ALA A 9 -37.50 -36.68 51.90
C ALA A 9 -38.40 -35.61 52.54
N ALA A 10 -38.79 -35.78 53.81
CA ALA A 10 -39.56 -34.77 54.54
C ALA A 10 -38.78 -33.46 54.71
N LEU A 11 -37.49 -33.55 55.02
CA LEU A 11 -36.61 -32.37 55.13
C LEU A 11 -36.46 -31.64 53.79
N PHE A 12 -36.32 -32.38 52.69
CA PHE A 12 -36.25 -31.80 51.34
C PHE A 12 -37.53 -31.05 50.96
N VAL A 13 -38.71 -31.63 51.23
CA VAL A 13 -39.99 -30.95 50.96
C VAL A 13 -40.13 -29.68 51.79
N VAL A 14 -39.73 -29.70 53.06
CA VAL A 14 -39.76 -28.51 53.93
C VAL A 14 -38.85 -27.42 53.39
N ILE A 15 -37.62 -27.76 52.96
CA ILE A 15 -36.67 -26.79 52.40
C ILE A 15 -37.22 -26.19 51.10
N VAL A 16 -37.78 -26.99 50.20
CA VAL A 16 -38.38 -26.50 48.94
C VAL A 16 -39.56 -25.57 49.22
N VAL A 17 -40.44 -25.91 50.18
CA VAL A 17 -41.56 -25.04 50.56
C VAL A 17 -41.08 -23.73 51.19
N VAL A 18 -40.02 -23.75 51.99
CA VAL A 18 -39.43 -22.52 52.56
C VAL A 18 -38.81 -21.64 51.47
N ILE A 19 -38.11 -22.21 50.50
CA ILE A 19 -37.49 -21.44 49.40
C ILE A 19 -38.56 -20.84 48.48
N VAL A 20 -39.57 -21.62 48.10
CA VAL A 20 -40.68 -21.13 47.25
C VAL A 20 -41.54 -20.11 48.01
N GLY A 21 -41.78 -20.35 49.30
CA GLY A 21 -42.44 -19.39 50.17
C GLY A 21 -41.68 -18.08 50.26
N ALA A 22 -40.37 -18.11 50.54
CA ALA A 22 -39.53 -16.91 50.61
C ALA A 22 -39.50 -16.13 49.28
N ALA A 23 -39.46 -16.81 48.13
CA ALA A 23 -39.52 -16.16 46.82
C ALA A 23 -40.88 -15.51 46.53
N ALA A 24 -41.98 -16.06 47.05
CA ALA A 24 -43.33 -15.51 46.85
C ALA A 24 -43.64 -14.32 47.76
N VAL A 25 -43.03 -14.22 48.96
CA VAL A 25 -43.23 -13.08 49.86
C VAL A 25 -42.24 -11.94 49.58
N ALA A 26 -41.08 -12.21 48.98
CA ALA A 26 -40.04 -11.21 48.68
C ALA A 26 -40.56 -9.93 47.98
N PRO A 27 -41.49 -9.98 47.00
CA PRO A 27 -42.04 -8.78 46.36
C PRO A 27 -42.99 -7.97 47.26
N TYR A 28 -43.50 -8.55 48.35
CA TYR A 28 -44.46 -7.91 49.25
C TYR A 28 -43.81 -7.34 50.52
N VAL A 29 -42.63 -7.82 50.93
CA VAL A 29 -41.87 -7.28 52.08
C VAL A 29 -40.86 -6.21 51.68
N VAL A 30 -40.37 -6.21 50.44
CA VAL A 30 -39.57 -5.10 49.90
C VAL A 30 -40.56 -4.07 49.37
N GLY A 31 -40.96 -3.17 50.27
CA GLY A 31 -42.09 -2.28 50.10
C GLY A 31 -42.15 -1.56 48.76
N SER A 32 -43.38 -1.41 48.28
CA SER A 32 -43.83 -0.30 47.46
C SER A 32 -43.62 1.02 48.21
N GLY A 33 -42.37 1.46 48.29
CA GLY A 33 -42.01 2.82 48.61
C GLY A 33 -42.30 3.67 47.38
N SER A 34 -43.29 4.54 47.52
CA SER A 34 -43.60 5.62 46.59
C SER A 34 -42.39 6.56 46.46
N ASP A 35 -41.48 6.28 45.53
CA ASP A 35 -40.44 7.23 45.13
C ASP A 35 -40.95 8.04 43.94
N SER A 36 -41.74 9.05 44.27
CA SER A 36 -41.89 10.23 43.42
C SER A 36 -40.56 10.97 43.46
N GLY A 37 -39.80 10.92 42.36
CA GLY A 37 -38.59 11.73 42.20
C GLY A 37 -37.26 10.98 42.18
N SER A 38 -37.22 9.74 41.66
CA SER A 38 -35.95 9.30 41.07
C SER A 38 -35.78 10.07 39.77
N ASP A 39 -34.90 11.08 39.79
CA ASP A 39 -34.09 11.41 38.62
C ASP A 39 -33.59 10.07 38.10
N THR A 40 -34.24 9.56 37.06
CA THR A 40 -33.66 8.49 36.27
C THR A 40 -32.32 9.06 35.86
N VAL A 41 -31.25 8.58 36.49
CA VAL A 41 -29.90 8.78 35.99
C VAL A 41 -29.98 8.25 34.58
N THR A 42 -30.18 9.16 33.64
CA THR A 42 -30.18 8.84 32.24
C THR A 42 -28.73 8.50 32.05
N VAL A 43 -28.43 7.20 32.06
CA VAL A 43 -27.11 6.72 31.71
C VAL A 43 -26.93 7.17 30.27
N GLN A 44 -26.38 8.38 30.10
CA GLN A 44 -25.94 8.92 28.84
C GLN A 44 -24.65 8.19 28.49
N ASN A 45 -24.78 6.89 28.26
CA ASN A 45 -23.71 6.12 27.67
C ASN A 45 -23.92 6.24 26.16
N GLN A 46 -23.07 7.03 25.51
CA GLN A 46 -23.05 7.27 24.07
C GLN A 46 -23.10 5.95 23.26
N GLN A 47 -22.63 4.85 23.86
CA GLN A 47 -22.67 3.50 23.30
C GLN A 47 -24.08 2.92 23.06
N PHE A 48 -25.15 3.52 23.62
CA PHE A 48 -26.54 3.07 23.44
C PHE A 48 -27.42 4.09 22.71
N GLN A 49 -26.84 5.13 22.11
CA GLN A 49 -27.57 6.09 21.29
C GLN A 49 -27.49 5.62 19.83
N PRO A 50 -28.55 5.02 19.25
CA PRO A 50 -28.49 4.42 17.90
C PRO A 50 -28.09 5.42 16.82
N ASP A 51 -28.40 6.70 17.01
CA ASP A 51 -28.03 7.79 16.10
C ASP A 51 -26.53 8.13 16.13
N SER A 52 -25.77 7.63 17.12
CA SER A 52 -24.30 7.77 17.22
C SER A 52 -23.57 6.43 17.09
N ILE A 53 -24.24 5.39 16.59
CA ILE A 53 -23.61 4.07 16.30
C ILE A 53 -23.09 4.00 14.87
N LEU A 54 -23.67 4.79 13.96
CA LEU A 54 -23.19 4.85 12.59
C LEU A 54 -21.93 5.73 12.58
N PRO A 55 -20.77 5.17 12.20
CA PRO A 55 -19.60 5.99 11.97
C PRO A 55 -19.87 6.96 10.81
N ASP A 56 -19.16 8.08 10.80
CA ASP A 56 -19.11 8.93 9.63
C ASP A 56 -18.54 8.12 8.45
N GLU A 57 -19.25 8.11 7.33
CA GLU A 57 -18.77 7.51 6.09
C GLU A 57 -17.83 8.50 5.41
N THR A 58 -16.68 8.01 4.96
CA THR A 58 -15.78 8.80 4.11
C THR A 58 -16.48 9.02 2.76
N ASP A 59 -16.42 10.24 2.22
CA ASP A 59 -16.98 10.51 0.90
C ASP A 59 -16.35 9.59 -0.16
N GLU A 60 -17.20 8.91 -0.93
CA GLU A 60 -16.82 7.99 -2.03
C GLU A 60 -17.24 8.54 -3.40
N THR A 61 -17.12 9.85 -3.60
CA THR A 61 -17.63 10.53 -4.80
C THR A 61 -16.50 11.19 -5.57
N GLY A 62 -16.25 10.73 -6.81
CA GLY A 62 -15.24 11.36 -7.65
C GLY A 62 -15.06 10.68 -9.00
N GLU A 63 -14.23 11.28 -9.85
CA GLU A 63 -13.73 10.69 -11.09
C GLU A 63 -12.21 10.85 -11.09
N ILE A 64 -11.49 9.81 -11.50
CA ILE A 64 -10.03 9.89 -11.61
C ILE A 64 -9.71 10.68 -12.88
N THR A 65 -9.21 11.90 -12.72
CA THR A 65 -8.82 12.78 -13.83
C THR A 65 -7.31 12.99 -13.88
N MET A 66 -6.79 13.35 -15.06
CA MET A 66 -5.38 13.73 -15.27
C MET A 66 -5.31 15.17 -15.75
N GLU A 67 -4.34 15.93 -15.24
CA GLU A 67 -4.05 17.30 -15.69
C GLU A 67 -3.03 17.34 -16.83
N SER A 68 -2.23 16.28 -16.98
CA SER A 68 -1.23 16.17 -18.04
C SER A 68 -1.86 16.19 -19.43
N SER A 69 -1.37 17.08 -20.28
CA SER A 69 -1.66 17.08 -21.73
C SER A 69 -0.72 16.17 -22.54
N ALA A 70 0.23 15.48 -21.91
CA ALA A 70 1.11 14.54 -22.60
C ALA A 70 0.27 13.37 -23.17
N SER A 71 0.70 12.80 -24.29
CA SER A 71 0.05 11.62 -24.88
C SER A 71 1.09 10.69 -25.51
N GLY A 72 0.71 9.43 -25.75
CA GLY A 72 1.56 8.44 -26.42
C GLY A 72 2.72 7.88 -25.59
N LYS A 73 2.89 8.33 -24.33
CA LYS A 73 3.85 7.77 -23.38
C LYS A 73 3.59 6.29 -23.12
N THR A 74 4.65 5.54 -22.88
CA THR A 74 4.60 4.10 -22.61
C THR A 74 4.92 3.81 -21.15
N VAL A 75 3.96 3.27 -20.41
CA VAL A 75 4.14 2.85 -19.01
C VAL A 75 4.39 1.36 -18.95
N LEU A 76 5.55 0.96 -18.44
CA LEU A 76 5.92 -0.43 -18.22
C LEU A 76 5.50 -0.87 -16.81
N VAL A 77 4.67 -1.90 -16.72
CA VAL A 77 4.20 -2.48 -15.45
C VAL A 77 4.92 -3.80 -15.21
N ASP A 78 5.55 -3.94 -14.06
CA ASP A 78 6.23 -5.16 -13.66
C ASP A 78 5.23 -6.25 -13.24
N VAL A 79 5.28 -7.39 -13.94
CA VAL A 79 4.65 -8.65 -13.52
C VAL A 79 5.65 -9.81 -13.53
N GLY A 80 6.94 -9.51 -13.74
CA GLY A 80 8.03 -10.50 -13.81
C GLY A 80 8.49 -10.93 -12.42
N HIS A 81 8.42 -10.05 -11.42
CA HIS A 81 8.95 -10.31 -10.07
C HIS A 81 7.91 -10.88 -9.10
N GLN A 82 6.90 -11.59 -9.60
CA GLN A 82 5.80 -12.16 -8.81
C GLN A 82 5.13 -11.13 -7.90
N ASN A 83 4.89 -9.92 -8.43
CA ASN A 83 4.20 -8.84 -7.73
C ASN A 83 2.90 -9.35 -7.06
N ALA A 84 2.70 -8.96 -5.80
CA ALA A 84 1.53 -9.34 -5.02
C ALA A 84 0.25 -8.64 -5.51
N VAL A 85 0.41 -7.53 -6.24
CA VAL A 85 -0.69 -6.73 -6.77
C VAL A 85 -1.06 -7.23 -8.17
N SER A 86 -2.35 -7.51 -8.36
CA SER A 86 -2.90 -7.95 -9.65
C SER A 86 -3.19 -6.78 -10.58
N LYS A 87 -3.32 -7.07 -11.88
CA LYS A 87 -3.75 -6.08 -12.89
C LYS A 87 -5.13 -5.50 -12.59
N THR A 88 -6.02 -6.31 -12.01
CA THR A 88 -7.36 -5.89 -11.61
C THR A 88 -7.31 -4.84 -10.51
N GLN A 89 -6.37 -4.97 -9.57
CA GLN A 89 -6.18 -3.99 -8.51
C GLN A 89 -5.55 -2.70 -9.03
N LEU A 90 -4.65 -2.78 -10.02
CA LEU A 90 -4.10 -1.58 -10.67
C LEU A 90 -5.06 -0.95 -11.68
N GLU A 91 -6.22 -1.56 -11.92
CA GLU A 91 -7.07 -1.19 -13.04
C GLU A 91 -7.44 0.30 -13.04
N PRO A 92 -7.85 0.94 -11.93
CA PRO A 92 -8.17 2.37 -11.93
C PRO A 92 -7.05 3.27 -12.49
N LEU A 93 -5.79 3.04 -12.10
CA LEU A 93 -4.65 3.76 -12.66
C LEU A 93 -4.42 3.41 -14.14
N LEU A 94 -4.50 2.13 -14.50
CA LEU A 94 -4.19 1.68 -15.85
C LEU A 94 -5.26 2.11 -16.87
N SER A 95 -6.54 2.09 -16.51
CA SER A 95 -7.63 2.58 -17.35
C SER A 95 -7.52 4.09 -17.54
N THR A 96 -7.29 4.85 -16.46
CA THR A 96 -7.04 6.31 -16.54
C THR A 96 -5.92 6.64 -17.52
N LEU A 97 -4.77 5.95 -17.44
CA LEU A 97 -3.66 6.16 -18.37
C LEU A 97 -4.03 5.83 -19.82
N VAL A 98 -4.77 4.73 -20.06
CA VAL A 98 -5.19 4.33 -21.41
C VAL A 98 -6.21 5.30 -21.99
N GLU A 99 -7.19 5.75 -21.20
CA GLU A 99 -8.22 6.71 -21.59
C GLU A 99 -7.61 8.06 -21.97
N ASN A 100 -6.50 8.44 -21.34
CA ASN A 100 -5.70 9.62 -21.67
C ASN A 100 -4.66 9.38 -22.79
N GLY A 101 -4.75 8.27 -23.53
CA GLY A 101 -3.97 8.05 -24.75
C GLY A 101 -2.54 7.54 -24.52
N HIS A 102 -2.26 6.97 -23.35
CA HIS A 102 -0.99 6.32 -23.04
C HIS A 102 -1.04 4.80 -23.30
N GLN A 103 0.13 4.19 -23.45
CA GLN A 103 0.27 2.76 -23.73
C GLN A 103 0.75 2.01 -22.50
N ILE A 104 0.08 0.92 -22.14
CA ILE A 104 0.51 0.03 -21.06
C ILE A 104 1.22 -1.20 -21.63
N ARG A 105 2.45 -1.45 -21.17
CA ARG A 105 3.21 -2.66 -21.45
C ARG A 105 3.50 -3.42 -20.18
N PHE A 106 3.61 -4.75 -20.27
CA PHE A 106 3.87 -5.60 -19.11
C PHE A 106 5.20 -6.32 -19.25
N TYR A 107 6.12 -6.06 -18.32
CA TYR A 107 7.36 -6.81 -18.18
C TYR A 107 7.10 -8.15 -17.49
N ARG A 108 7.51 -9.26 -18.11
CA ARG A 108 7.23 -10.63 -17.64
C ARG A 108 8.47 -11.46 -17.31
N GLY A 109 9.67 -10.91 -17.49
CA GLY A 109 10.94 -11.62 -17.22
C GLY A 109 11.36 -12.74 -18.18
N GLN A 110 10.48 -13.17 -19.11
CA GLN A 110 10.72 -14.40 -19.89
C GLN A 110 11.23 -14.20 -21.32
N ARG A 111 11.00 -13.03 -21.93
CA ARG A 111 11.22 -12.81 -23.38
C ARG A 111 12.26 -11.73 -23.69
N GLN A 112 12.41 -10.76 -22.81
CA GLN A 112 13.29 -9.61 -22.96
C GLN A 112 13.85 -9.29 -21.58
N SER A 113 15.06 -8.74 -21.55
CA SER A 113 15.62 -8.20 -20.30
C SER A 113 14.79 -6.99 -19.83
N LEU A 114 14.85 -6.68 -18.53
CA LEU A 114 14.22 -5.47 -18.01
C LEU A 114 14.80 -4.23 -18.70
N ASN A 115 16.12 -4.16 -18.85
CA ASN A 115 16.82 -3.01 -19.42
C ASN A 115 16.37 -2.74 -20.87
N GLU A 116 16.18 -3.78 -21.67
CA GLU A 116 15.61 -3.66 -23.03
C GLU A 116 14.16 -3.15 -23.02
N SER A 117 13.36 -3.62 -22.07
CA SER A 117 11.98 -3.16 -21.91
C SER A 117 11.92 -1.68 -21.49
N LEU A 118 12.79 -1.27 -20.56
CA LEU A 118 12.91 0.10 -20.06
C LEU A 118 13.36 1.10 -21.14
N ARG A 119 14.21 0.69 -22.09
CA ARG A 119 14.64 1.56 -23.21
C ARG A 119 13.49 2.15 -24.02
N SER A 120 12.42 1.36 -24.16
CA SER A 120 11.24 1.66 -24.96
C SER A 120 10.01 2.01 -24.12
N ALA A 121 10.23 2.35 -22.84
CA ALA A 121 9.22 2.85 -21.92
C ALA A 121 9.57 4.28 -21.49
N ASP A 122 8.60 5.03 -20.98
CA ASP A 122 8.77 6.36 -20.39
C ASP A 122 8.63 6.31 -18.86
N ALA A 123 7.86 5.33 -18.35
CA ALA A 123 7.66 5.11 -16.93
C ALA A 123 7.71 3.62 -16.56
N PHE A 124 7.98 3.33 -15.29
CA PHE A 124 8.05 1.99 -14.73
C PHE A 124 7.27 1.89 -13.41
N VAL A 125 6.37 0.92 -13.31
CA VAL A 125 5.53 0.68 -12.14
C VAL A 125 5.84 -0.70 -11.56
N VAL A 126 6.18 -0.72 -10.27
CA VAL A 126 6.45 -1.94 -9.48
C VAL A 126 5.57 -1.92 -8.25
N ALA A 127 4.83 -3.01 -7.99
CA ALA A 127 3.81 -3.04 -6.95
C ALA A 127 3.94 -4.32 -6.10
N SER A 128 4.54 -4.18 -4.92
CA SER A 128 4.83 -5.26 -3.96
C SER A 128 5.53 -6.47 -4.62
N PRO A 129 6.74 -6.28 -5.17
CA PRO A 129 7.48 -7.37 -5.83
C PRO A 129 7.85 -8.44 -4.81
N ARG A 130 7.71 -9.73 -5.15
CA ARG A 130 8.06 -10.84 -4.22
C ARG A 130 9.41 -11.46 -4.53
N GLN A 131 9.93 -11.23 -5.73
CA GLN A 131 11.28 -11.63 -6.13
C GLN A 131 12.24 -10.45 -6.06
N ARG A 132 13.51 -10.75 -5.81
CA ARG A 132 14.57 -9.74 -5.81
C ARG A 132 14.93 -9.38 -7.23
N PHE A 133 15.14 -8.10 -7.47
CA PHE A 133 15.80 -7.60 -8.67
C PHE A 133 17.28 -8.00 -8.62
N THR A 134 17.83 -8.37 -9.77
CA THR A 134 19.26 -8.60 -9.96
C THR A 134 20.03 -7.28 -9.97
N SER A 135 21.36 -7.34 -9.78
CA SER A 135 22.20 -6.14 -9.82
C SER A 135 22.11 -5.40 -11.17
N ASP A 136 22.03 -6.15 -12.28
CA ASP A 136 21.92 -5.57 -13.63
C ASP A 136 20.58 -4.87 -13.87
N GLU A 137 19.51 -5.41 -13.26
CA GLU A 137 18.19 -4.79 -13.29
C GLU A 137 18.14 -3.53 -12.42
N LEU A 138 18.73 -3.56 -11.22
CA LEU A 138 18.82 -2.40 -10.35
C LEU A 138 19.60 -1.26 -11.02
N ALA A 139 20.75 -1.56 -11.62
CA ALA A 139 21.54 -0.59 -12.38
C ALA A 139 20.79 -0.08 -13.62
N GLY A 140 20.00 -0.93 -14.25
CA GLY A 140 19.12 -0.56 -15.35
C GLY A 140 18.02 0.41 -14.93
N VAL A 141 17.33 0.15 -13.81
CA VAL A 141 16.30 1.05 -13.30
C VAL A 141 16.91 2.40 -12.89
N GLU A 142 18.08 2.39 -12.26
CA GLU A 142 18.82 3.62 -11.90
C GLU A 142 19.17 4.46 -13.14
N ALA A 143 19.78 3.84 -14.15
CA ALA A 143 20.09 4.54 -15.41
C ALA A 143 18.84 5.02 -16.15
N PHE A 144 17.71 4.31 -16.00
CA PHE A 144 16.42 4.71 -16.56
C PHE A 144 15.87 5.97 -15.86
N SER A 145 15.89 6.01 -14.52
CA SER A 145 15.44 7.16 -13.76
C SER A 145 16.36 8.36 -13.90
N ASP A 146 17.68 8.16 -13.89
CA ASP A 146 18.68 9.22 -14.10
C ASP A 146 18.52 9.90 -15.46
N ALA A 147 18.05 9.14 -16.45
CA ALA A 147 17.74 9.65 -17.77
C ALA A 147 16.41 10.41 -17.85
N GLY A 148 15.64 10.54 -16.76
CA GLY A 148 14.35 11.22 -16.69
C GLY A 148 13.12 10.30 -16.76
N GLY A 149 13.32 8.98 -16.71
CA GLY A 149 12.24 8.00 -16.63
C GLY A 149 11.57 8.01 -15.25
N ARG A 150 10.25 7.85 -15.22
CA ARG A 150 9.49 7.94 -13.96
C ARG A 150 9.32 6.55 -13.36
N VAL A 151 9.60 6.39 -12.07
CA VAL A 151 9.49 5.09 -11.39
C VAL A 151 8.53 5.21 -10.21
N LEU A 152 7.50 4.37 -10.20
CA LEU A 152 6.61 4.17 -9.05
C LEU A 152 6.92 2.83 -8.40
N VAL A 153 7.28 2.86 -7.13
CA VAL A 153 7.49 1.67 -6.30
C VAL A 153 6.45 1.68 -5.19
N MET A 154 5.52 0.74 -5.23
CA MET A 154 4.56 0.55 -4.16
C MET A 154 4.97 -0.67 -3.34
N GLY A 155 4.98 -0.53 -2.03
CA GLY A 155 5.30 -1.59 -1.08
C GLY A 155 4.24 -1.61 0.01
N GLY A 156 3.26 -2.49 -0.15
CA GLY A 156 2.19 -2.67 0.82
C GLY A 156 2.58 -3.57 2.00
N PRO A 157 1.67 -3.78 2.96
CA PRO A 157 1.90 -4.66 4.11
C PRO A 157 2.23 -6.09 3.67
N PRO A 158 2.91 -6.87 4.53
CA PRO A 158 3.14 -8.29 4.27
C PRO A 158 1.82 -9.02 4.04
N SER A 159 1.70 -9.71 2.91
CA SER A 159 0.53 -10.53 2.59
C SER A 159 0.75 -11.98 3.04
N VAL A 160 -0.29 -12.67 3.48
CA VAL A 160 -0.22 -14.09 3.82
C VAL A 160 -0.52 -14.92 2.58
N GLN A 161 0.37 -15.84 2.22
CA GLN A 161 0.15 -16.77 1.13
C GLN A 161 -0.13 -18.17 1.68
N ALA A 162 -1.25 -18.77 1.25
CA ALA A 162 -1.51 -20.18 1.49
C ALA A 162 -0.70 -21.02 0.49
N SER A 163 0.11 -21.94 1.00
CA SER A 163 0.84 -22.94 0.22
C SER A 163 0.33 -24.34 0.53
N GLY A 164 0.14 -25.17 -0.51
CA GLY A 164 -0.42 -26.52 -0.37
C GLY A 164 -1.94 -26.57 -0.53
N GLY A 165 -2.49 -27.78 -0.72
CA GLY A 165 -3.93 -27.98 -0.79
C GLY A 165 -4.55 -27.73 0.58
N LEU A 166 -5.37 -26.69 0.73
CA LEU A 166 -6.18 -26.47 1.94
C LEU A 166 -7.20 -27.60 2.15
N LEU A 167 -7.53 -28.35 1.09
CA LEU A 167 -8.24 -29.62 1.23
C LEU A 167 -7.36 -30.65 1.94
N LEU A 168 -7.90 -31.25 2.99
CA LEU A 168 -7.28 -32.26 3.85
C LEU A 168 -6.27 -31.72 4.90
N GLY A 169 -6.21 -30.41 5.13
CA GLY A 169 -5.43 -29.84 6.24
C GLY A 169 -3.91 -29.89 6.06
N ILE A 170 -3.44 -30.01 4.81
CA ILE A 170 -2.03 -30.08 4.42
C ILE A 170 -1.47 -28.73 3.95
N GLY A 171 -2.25 -27.65 4.07
CA GLY A 171 -1.83 -26.30 3.73
C GLY A 171 -1.07 -25.60 4.87
N SER A 172 -0.12 -24.75 4.52
CA SER A 172 0.56 -23.81 5.42
C SER A 172 0.32 -22.37 4.97
N PHE A 173 0.35 -21.43 5.91
CA PHE A 173 0.26 -20.00 5.63
C PHE A 173 1.60 -19.37 5.92
N GLU A 174 2.23 -18.79 4.89
CA GLU A 174 3.54 -18.15 5.02
C GLU A 174 3.40 -16.63 4.85
N PRO A 175 3.93 -15.82 5.78
CA PRO A 175 4.05 -14.37 5.58
C PRO A 175 4.97 -14.06 4.40
N THR A 176 4.53 -13.19 3.51
CA THR A 176 5.34 -12.71 2.38
C THR A 176 5.48 -11.19 2.46
N ALA A 177 6.72 -10.72 2.60
CA ALA A 177 7.03 -9.30 2.57
C ALA A 177 7.53 -8.90 1.17
N PRO A 178 7.18 -7.70 0.66
CA PRO A 178 7.74 -7.18 -0.58
C PRO A 178 9.27 -7.09 -0.53
N ARG A 179 9.91 -7.29 -1.69
CA ARG A 179 11.36 -7.21 -1.91
C ARG A 179 11.76 -5.85 -2.49
N THR A 180 11.20 -4.77 -1.93
CA THR A 180 11.42 -3.39 -2.40
C THR A 180 12.75 -2.79 -1.96
N THR A 181 13.43 -3.36 -0.95
CA THR A 181 14.65 -2.78 -0.36
C THR A 181 15.73 -2.47 -1.38
N GLY A 182 16.03 -3.39 -2.30
CA GLY A 182 17.09 -3.20 -3.29
C GLY A 182 16.81 -2.04 -4.25
N LEU A 183 15.55 -1.88 -4.68
CA LEU A 183 15.13 -0.74 -5.50
C LEU A 183 15.18 0.56 -4.70
N ALA A 184 14.56 0.59 -3.52
CA ALA A 184 14.39 1.81 -2.74
C ALA A 184 15.72 2.37 -2.23
N SER A 185 16.64 1.50 -1.80
CA SER A 185 17.90 1.93 -1.19
C SER A 185 18.79 2.74 -2.13
N THR A 186 18.75 2.45 -3.44
CA THR A 186 19.48 3.20 -4.47
C THR A 186 19.10 4.68 -4.45
N TYR A 187 17.84 4.98 -4.15
CA TYR A 187 17.30 6.35 -4.12
C TYR A 187 17.28 6.98 -2.72
N GLY A 188 17.92 6.35 -1.74
CA GLY A 188 17.92 6.81 -0.35
C GLY A 188 16.56 6.69 0.33
N LEU A 189 15.70 5.79 -0.16
CA LEU A 189 14.37 5.46 0.35
C LEU A 189 14.40 4.09 1.05
N ALA A 190 13.54 3.89 2.04
CA ALA A 190 13.40 2.59 2.72
C ALA A 190 11.98 2.38 3.24
N TYR A 191 11.46 1.17 3.09
CA TYR A 191 10.19 0.75 3.69
C TYR A 191 10.46 0.24 5.10
N GLY A 192 9.72 0.77 6.07
CA GLY A 192 9.80 0.33 7.46
C GLY A 192 9.07 -0.98 7.69
N SER A 193 9.31 -1.55 8.87
CA SER A 193 8.63 -2.75 9.34
C SER A 193 7.43 -2.40 10.21
N GLY A 194 6.39 -3.23 10.13
CA GLY A 194 5.12 -2.97 10.80
C GLY A 194 4.17 -2.14 9.93
N TYR A 195 2.98 -1.92 10.46
CA TYR A 195 1.92 -1.13 9.84
C TYR A 195 1.67 0.11 10.69
N LEU A 196 1.16 1.16 10.06
CA LEU A 196 0.68 2.36 10.71
C LEU A 196 -0.77 2.17 11.12
N TYR A 197 -1.12 2.75 12.26
CA TYR A 197 -2.49 2.70 12.78
C TYR A 197 -2.83 3.99 13.53
N ASN A 198 -4.11 4.34 13.55
CA ASN A 198 -4.64 5.46 14.30
C ASN A 198 -5.93 5.01 14.99
N MET A 199 -5.99 5.14 16.31
CA MET A 199 -7.14 4.70 17.11
C MET A 199 -8.22 5.77 17.24
N GLN A 200 -7.90 7.01 16.87
CA GLN A 200 -8.76 8.19 17.09
C GLN A 200 -9.34 8.69 15.78
N GLU A 201 -8.49 8.86 14.76
CA GLU A 201 -8.88 9.39 13.45
C GLU A 201 -8.55 8.35 12.37
N ASN A 202 -9.57 7.60 11.95
CA ASN A 202 -9.42 6.47 11.03
C ASN A 202 -10.71 6.24 10.23
N ASP A 203 -10.57 5.64 9.06
CA ASP A 203 -11.68 5.24 8.19
C ASP A 203 -12.28 3.91 8.67
N ASN A 204 -13.04 3.98 9.78
CA ASN A 204 -13.84 2.89 10.34
C ASN A 204 -13.08 1.60 10.68
N ASN A 205 -11.76 1.68 10.68
CA ASN A 205 -10.83 0.64 11.04
C ASN A 205 -9.52 1.30 11.44
N TYR A 206 -9.02 1.02 12.63
CA TYR A 206 -7.78 1.64 13.15
C TYR A 206 -6.55 1.45 12.26
N LYS A 207 -6.56 0.50 11.32
CA LYS A 207 -5.48 0.31 10.32
C LYS A 207 -5.75 0.98 8.97
N SER A 208 -6.96 1.45 8.72
CA SER A 208 -7.32 2.33 7.61
C SER A 208 -7.17 3.76 8.12
N ILE A 209 -5.99 4.34 7.91
CA ILE A 209 -5.68 5.67 8.47
C ILE A 209 -5.83 6.74 7.39
N TYR A 210 -6.12 7.96 7.83
CA TYR A 210 -5.99 9.13 6.98
C TYR A 210 -4.52 9.53 6.86
N ALA A 211 -4.11 9.91 5.65
CA ALA A 211 -2.84 10.55 5.38
C ALA A 211 -3.06 11.89 4.71
N GLU A 212 -2.22 12.86 5.06
CA GLU A 212 -2.37 14.27 4.71
C GLU A 212 -1.13 14.77 3.95
N PRO A 213 -1.30 15.79 3.10
CA PRO A 213 -0.19 16.39 2.37
C PRO A 213 0.85 17.00 3.31
N ALA A 214 2.12 16.63 3.12
CA ALA A 214 3.25 17.35 3.70
C ALA A 214 3.48 18.71 2.99
N SER A 215 2.96 18.85 1.77
CA SER A 215 2.93 20.09 0.99
C SER A 215 1.82 20.04 -0.07
N ASN A 216 1.16 21.16 -0.35
CA ASN A 216 0.06 21.26 -1.32
C ASN A 216 0.57 21.47 -2.76
N ALA A 217 1.42 20.57 -3.26
CA ALA A 217 1.96 20.67 -4.61
C ALA A 217 2.40 19.31 -5.18
N GLY A 218 2.47 19.23 -6.51
CA GLY A 218 2.97 18.05 -7.21
C GLY A 218 2.07 16.84 -6.99
N LEU A 219 2.60 15.78 -6.38
CA LEU A 219 1.84 14.53 -6.17
C LEU A 219 0.67 14.67 -5.19
N ALA A 220 0.67 15.73 -4.37
CA ALA A 220 -0.38 16.02 -3.40
C ALA A 220 -1.14 17.31 -3.77
N ASP A 221 -1.05 17.76 -5.02
CA ASP A 221 -1.84 18.89 -5.48
C ASP A 221 -3.33 18.53 -5.47
N GLY A 222 -4.17 19.43 -4.94
CA GLY A 222 -5.61 19.18 -4.78
C GLY A 222 -6.00 18.08 -3.78
N VAL A 223 -5.06 17.44 -3.09
CA VAL A 223 -5.33 16.41 -2.07
C VAL A 223 -5.47 17.07 -0.70
N GLU A 224 -6.63 16.94 -0.06
CA GLU A 224 -6.84 17.33 1.34
C GLU A 224 -6.48 16.17 2.27
N ARG A 225 -6.98 14.96 1.98
CA ARG A 225 -6.62 13.73 2.69
C ARG A 225 -6.94 12.49 1.89
N VAL A 226 -6.19 11.43 2.14
CA VAL A 226 -6.39 10.12 1.52
C VAL A 226 -6.57 9.02 2.57
N VAL A 227 -7.22 7.92 2.18
CA VAL A 227 -7.32 6.72 3.02
C VAL A 227 -6.30 5.69 2.55
N VAL A 228 -5.43 5.25 3.47
CA VAL A 228 -4.48 4.16 3.23
C VAL A 228 -4.68 3.04 4.24
N ARG A 229 -4.57 1.80 3.76
CA ARG A 229 -4.94 0.61 4.55
C ARG A 229 -3.72 -0.24 4.87
N GLU A 230 -3.47 -0.45 6.17
CA GLU A 230 -2.31 -1.19 6.68
C GLU A 230 -0.97 -0.67 6.13
N ALA A 231 -0.90 0.65 5.85
CA ALA A 231 0.26 1.28 5.26
C ALA A 231 1.53 1.07 6.10
N VAL A 232 2.67 0.90 5.43
CA VAL A 232 3.98 0.85 6.07
C VAL A 232 4.67 2.21 5.96
N PRO A 233 5.46 2.65 6.94
CA PRO A 233 6.15 3.93 6.84
C PRO A 233 7.25 3.88 5.77
N VAL A 234 7.32 4.89 4.92
CA VAL A 234 8.41 5.14 3.98
C VAL A 234 9.38 6.14 4.61
N ARG A 235 10.62 5.73 4.79
CA ARG A 235 11.70 6.57 5.28
C ARG A 235 12.51 7.12 4.11
N THR A 236 12.97 8.35 4.25
CA THR A 236 13.82 9.00 3.26
C THR A 236 14.98 9.71 3.94
N SER A 237 16.16 9.69 3.31
CA SER A 237 17.38 10.33 3.80
C SER A 237 17.66 11.68 3.13
N ARG A 238 17.29 11.81 1.85
CA ARG A 238 17.55 12.98 1.00
C ARG A 238 16.37 13.35 0.10
N GLY A 239 15.32 12.54 0.11
CA GLY A 239 14.09 12.78 -0.63
C GLY A 239 13.09 13.62 0.18
N THR A 240 11.88 13.73 -0.35
CA THR A 240 10.84 14.60 0.21
C THR A 240 9.62 13.75 0.56
N PRO A 241 9.16 13.74 1.83
CA PRO A 241 7.84 13.23 2.19
C PRO A 241 6.75 14.00 1.43
N VAL A 242 5.76 13.30 0.92
CA VAL A 242 4.62 13.88 0.19
C VAL A 242 3.33 13.70 0.98
N LEU A 243 3.10 12.50 1.51
CA LEU A 243 1.98 12.20 2.40
C LEU A 243 2.50 11.66 3.73
N VAL A 244 1.96 12.16 4.82
CA VAL A 244 2.25 11.73 6.19
C VAL A 244 0.95 11.30 6.88
N GLY A 245 1.02 10.31 7.77
CA GLY A 245 -0.15 9.92 8.56
C GLY A 245 -0.66 11.08 9.40
N ALA A 246 -1.99 11.22 9.51
CA ALA A 246 -2.65 12.25 10.31
C ALA A 246 -2.23 12.19 11.79
N ASP A 247 -2.51 13.25 12.54
CA ASP A 247 -2.16 13.34 13.95
C ASP A 247 -2.72 12.15 14.77
N GLY A 248 -1.91 11.64 15.70
CA GLY A 248 -2.25 10.43 16.44
C GLY A 248 -1.96 9.12 15.69
N THR A 249 -1.28 9.16 14.55
CA THR A 249 -0.76 7.95 13.90
C THR A 249 0.39 7.33 14.70
N HIS A 250 0.36 6.01 14.85
CA HIS A 250 1.35 5.20 15.56
C HIS A 250 1.95 4.09 14.68
N LEU A 251 3.19 3.71 14.95
CA LEU A 251 3.83 2.54 14.32
C LEU A 251 3.59 1.27 15.15
N SER A 252 3.07 0.19 14.55
CA SER A 252 2.69 -1.02 15.30
C SER A 252 3.83 -1.76 16.01
N THR A 253 5.06 -1.61 15.54
CA THR A 253 6.23 -2.30 16.11
C THR A 253 6.76 -1.64 17.38
N THR A 254 6.67 -0.31 17.49
CA THR A 254 7.15 0.44 18.66
C THR A 254 6.03 1.08 19.48
N ARG A 255 4.85 1.25 18.87
CA ARG A 255 3.70 2.02 19.37
C ARG A 255 3.98 3.50 19.54
N ASP A 256 5.10 4.00 19.02
CA ASP A 256 5.42 5.41 19.11
C ASP A 256 4.46 6.21 18.23
N PRO A 257 3.93 7.36 18.73
CA PRO A 257 3.25 8.31 17.87
C PRO A 257 4.27 9.04 16.99
N GLY A 258 3.85 9.45 15.79
CA GLY A 258 4.68 10.27 14.93
C GLY A 258 4.06 10.61 13.58
N GLN A 259 4.66 11.59 12.91
CA GLN A 259 4.35 11.90 11.52
C GLN A 259 5.14 10.97 10.61
N TYR A 260 4.59 9.78 10.38
CA TYR A 260 5.20 8.79 9.52
C TYR A 260 4.87 9.08 8.06
N ALA A 261 5.88 9.33 7.24
CA ALA A 261 5.70 9.43 5.80
C ALA A 261 5.22 8.09 5.23
N ILE A 262 4.22 8.15 4.37
CA ILE A 262 3.62 7.00 3.67
C ILE A 262 3.95 7.07 2.18
N LEU A 263 3.99 8.29 1.64
CA LEU A 263 4.45 8.55 0.28
C LEU A 263 5.66 9.47 0.34
N ALA A 264 6.74 9.10 -0.34
CA ALA A 264 7.93 9.93 -0.45
C ALA A 264 8.54 9.87 -1.85
N ARG A 265 9.16 10.98 -2.25
CA ARG A 265 9.84 11.12 -3.54
C ARG A 265 11.35 11.13 -3.34
N SER A 266 12.10 10.53 -4.26
CA SER A 266 13.56 10.60 -4.30
C SER A 266 14.06 12.03 -4.48
N GLN A 267 15.34 12.27 -4.17
CA GLN A 267 15.94 13.61 -4.23
C GLN A 267 15.88 14.23 -5.63
N ASP A 268 16.08 13.43 -6.67
CA ASP A 268 16.04 13.84 -8.08
C ASP A 268 14.61 13.95 -8.63
N GLY A 269 13.61 13.53 -7.85
CA GLY A 269 12.22 13.59 -8.23
C GLY A 269 11.79 12.54 -9.26
N ASN A 270 12.62 11.58 -9.66
CA ASN A 270 12.24 10.60 -10.68
C ASN A 270 11.59 9.33 -10.10
N VAL A 271 11.72 9.10 -8.80
CA VAL A 271 11.21 7.90 -8.13
C VAL A 271 10.26 8.28 -7.00
N THR A 272 9.11 7.61 -6.99
CA THR A 272 8.08 7.74 -5.96
C THR A 272 7.90 6.41 -5.25
N ALA A 273 7.99 6.42 -3.93
CA ALA A 273 7.75 5.27 -3.07
C ALA A 273 6.45 5.47 -2.29
N VAL A 274 5.55 4.49 -2.35
CA VAL A 274 4.28 4.47 -1.60
C VAL A 274 4.24 3.24 -0.70
N GLY A 275 4.00 3.44 0.60
CA GLY A 275 3.90 2.41 1.63
C GLY A 275 2.57 1.66 1.66
N ASP A 276 1.74 1.84 0.65
CA ASP A 276 0.48 1.15 0.47
C ASP A 276 0.29 0.75 -1.00
N THR A 277 -0.52 -0.29 -1.22
CA THR A 277 -0.99 -0.73 -2.53
C THR A 277 -2.51 -0.81 -2.62
N GLY A 278 -3.22 -0.67 -1.50
CA GLY A 278 -4.67 -0.84 -1.42
C GLY A 278 -5.44 0.34 -1.99
N PHE A 279 -4.97 1.57 -1.78
CA PHE A 279 -5.66 2.81 -2.17
C PHE A 279 -6.03 2.86 -3.66
N ILE A 280 -5.27 2.18 -4.53
CA ILE A 280 -5.47 2.20 -5.99
C ILE A 280 -6.51 1.20 -6.49
N SER A 281 -6.96 0.28 -5.64
CA SER A 281 -7.92 -0.75 -6.05
C SER A 281 -9.31 -0.15 -6.23
N ARG A 282 -10.13 -0.75 -7.08
CA ARG A 282 -11.50 -0.26 -7.34
C ARG A 282 -12.33 -0.05 -6.09
N GLU A 283 -12.08 -0.85 -5.06
CA GLU A 283 -12.78 -0.80 -3.79
C GLU A 283 -12.38 0.41 -2.93
N ASN A 284 -11.23 1.04 -3.17
CA ASN A 284 -10.71 2.13 -2.32
C ASN A 284 -10.35 3.39 -3.12
N ALA A 285 -10.39 3.33 -4.45
CA ALA A 285 -9.88 4.39 -5.33
C ALA A 285 -10.64 5.71 -5.22
N TYR A 286 -11.80 5.71 -4.57
CA TYR A 286 -12.64 6.89 -4.35
C TYR A 286 -12.79 7.21 -2.86
N ASP A 287 -12.07 6.52 -1.96
CA ASP A 287 -12.12 6.81 -0.53
C ASP A 287 -11.39 8.13 -0.25
N ALA A 288 -12.11 9.16 0.22
CA ALA A 288 -11.60 10.52 0.39
C ALA A 288 -11.03 11.04 -0.95
N ASP A 289 -9.83 11.62 -0.98
CA ASP A 289 -9.23 12.13 -2.22
C ASP A 289 -8.29 11.10 -2.90
N ASN A 290 -8.54 9.80 -2.73
CA ASN A 290 -7.72 8.76 -3.36
C ASN A 290 -7.70 8.90 -4.87
N GLU A 291 -8.81 9.30 -5.50
CA GLU A 291 -8.92 9.50 -6.95
C GLU A 291 -8.06 10.65 -7.42
N VAL A 292 -7.97 11.74 -6.64
CA VAL A 292 -7.08 12.88 -6.92
C VAL A 292 -5.63 12.43 -6.85
N LEU A 293 -5.24 11.68 -5.81
CA LEU A 293 -3.89 11.12 -5.70
C LEU A 293 -3.56 10.18 -6.87
N ILE A 294 -4.49 9.32 -7.29
CA ILE A 294 -4.29 8.41 -8.43
C ILE A 294 -4.08 9.21 -9.72
N GLY A 295 -4.86 10.27 -9.94
CA GLY A 295 -4.69 11.21 -11.05
C GLY A 295 -3.29 11.86 -11.05
N ASN A 296 -2.87 12.39 -9.91
CA ASN A 296 -1.55 12.98 -9.72
C ASN A 296 -0.40 11.96 -9.95
N ILE A 297 -0.59 10.70 -9.55
CA ILE A 297 0.36 9.63 -9.83
C ILE A 297 0.41 9.32 -11.33
N ALA A 298 -0.73 9.29 -12.01
CA ALA A 298 -0.78 9.10 -13.45
C ALA A 298 -0.04 10.23 -14.18
N ASP A 299 -0.27 11.49 -13.78
CA ASP A 299 0.45 12.66 -14.29
C ASP A 299 1.96 12.56 -14.05
N PHE A 300 2.36 12.19 -12.84
CA PHE A 300 3.76 11.96 -12.51
C PHE A 300 4.42 10.94 -13.45
N LEU A 301 3.74 9.83 -13.74
CA LEU A 301 4.27 8.78 -14.61
C LEU A 301 4.50 9.28 -16.04
N VAL A 302 3.64 10.14 -16.57
CA VAL A 302 3.67 10.54 -18.00
C VAL A 302 4.41 11.85 -18.26
N ASN A 303 4.58 12.69 -17.24
CA ASN A 303 5.33 13.95 -17.31
C ASN A 303 6.86 13.77 -17.17
N GLY A 304 7.36 12.55 -17.36
CA GLY A 304 8.80 12.28 -17.48
C GLY A 304 9.34 12.62 -18.86
N GLU A 305 10.49 13.29 -18.90
CA GLU A 305 11.26 13.55 -20.12
C GLU A 305 12.46 12.61 -20.20
N LYS A 306 12.19 11.31 -20.38
CA LYS A 306 13.26 10.32 -20.47
C LYS A 306 14.06 10.48 -21.76
N THR A 307 15.38 10.56 -21.62
CA THR A 307 16.32 10.48 -22.74
C THR A 307 16.15 9.13 -23.47
N SER A 308 16.02 9.18 -24.79
CA SER A 308 15.85 7.99 -25.63
C SER A 308 17.06 7.05 -25.54
N GLY A 309 16.81 5.75 -25.61
CA GLY A 309 17.87 4.72 -25.59
C GLY A 309 18.47 4.41 -24.21
N ALA A 310 18.10 5.13 -23.15
CA ALA A 310 18.45 4.77 -21.77
C ALA A 310 17.47 3.71 -21.21
N PRO A 311 17.93 2.65 -20.52
CA PRO A 311 19.33 2.33 -20.20
C PRO A 311 20.11 1.85 -21.42
N LYS A 312 21.40 2.20 -21.52
CA LYS A 312 22.24 1.84 -22.68
C LYS A 312 22.26 0.33 -22.93
N GLU A 313 22.49 -0.05 -24.18
CA GLU A 313 22.73 -1.45 -24.51
C GLU A 313 24.04 -1.95 -23.89
N PRO A 314 24.09 -3.22 -23.44
CA PRO A 314 25.35 -3.83 -23.03
C PRO A 314 26.41 -3.66 -24.13
N GLY A 315 27.57 -3.09 -23.78
CA GLY A 315 28.68 -2.87 -24.73
C GLY A 315 28.64 -1.57 -25.53
N ALA A 316 27.62 -0.72 -25.37
CA ALA A 316 27.53 0.58 -26.07
C ALA A 316 28.65 1.57 -25.73
N ASP A 317 29.31 1.39 -24.57
CA ASP A 317 30.47 2.19 -24.16
C ASP A 317 31.81 1.60 -24.61
N THR A 318 31.80 0.48 -25.35
CA THR A 318 33.00 -0.04 -25.99
C THR A 318 33.29 0.87 -27.19
N PRO A 319 34.42 1.59 -27.23
CA PRO A 319 34.81 2.28 -28.45
C PRO A 319 34.82 1.25 -29.58
N THR A 320 34.12 1.53 -30.67
CA THR A 320 34.31 0.82 -31.94
C THR A 320 35.70 1.14 -32.48
N GLY A 321 36.72 0.63 -31.79
CA GLY A 321 38.06 0.53 -32.30
C GLY A 321 38.03 -0.51 -33.41
N SER A 322 37.80 -0.08 -34.64
CA SER A 322 38.35 -0.81 -35.78
C SER A 322 39.81 -1.10 -35.46
N PRO A 323 40.26 -2.36 -35.46
CA PRO A 323 41.68 -2.63 -35.59
C PRO A 323 42.03 -2.12 -36.98
N GLY A 324 42.59 -0.90 -37.04
CA GLY A 324 43.31 -0.44 -38.20
C GLY A 324 44.42 -1.43 -38.43
N GLY A 325 44.19 -2.40 -39.32
CA GLY A 325 45.22 -3.28 -39.81
C GLY A 325 46.38 -2.41 -40.33
N PRO A 326 47.65 -2.81 -40.11
CA PRO A 326 48.79 -2.02 -40.54
C PRO A 326 48.66 -1.71 -42.04
N SER A 327 48.66 -0.42 -42.38
CA SER A 327 48.72 0.02 -43.78
C SER A 327 49.89 -0.67 -44.47
N PRO A 328 49.68 -1.32 -45.63
CA PRO A 328 50.77 -1.93 -46.37
C PRO A 328 51.77 -0.85 -46.80
N PRO A 329 53.08 -1.13 -46.77
CA PRO A 329 54.08 -0.17 -47.18
C PRO A 329 53.90 0.21 -48.66
N PRO A 330 54.21 1.47 -49.04
CA PRO A 330 54.02 1.92 -50.41
C PRO A 330 54.87 1.09 -51.38
N ARG A 331 54.23 0.62 -52.46
CA ARG A 331 54.88 -0.14 -53.54
C ARG A 331 55.92 0.77 -54.23
N PRO A 332 57.18 0.33 -54.38
CA PRO A 332 58.19 1.13 -55.09
C PRO A 332 57.83 1.29 -56.56
N THR A 333 57.92 2.52 -57.04
CA THR A 333 57.74 2.90 -58.44
C THR A 333 58.86 2.30 -59.31
N PRO A 334 58.56 1.67 -60.46
CA PRO A 334 59.60 1.21 -61.36
C PRO A 334 60.38 2.39 -61.95
N ALA A 335 61.71 2.30 -61.95
CA ALA A 335 62.58 3.25 -62.64
C ALA A 335 62.36 3.16 -64.17
N PRO A 336 62.34 4.29 -64.90
CA PRO A 336 62.29 4.27 -66.36
C PRO A 336 63.60 3.71 -66.94
N ALA A 337 63.46 3.02 -68.08
CA ALA A 337 64.49 2.31 -68.80
C ALA A 337 65.66 3.18 -69.29
#